data_AF-A0A1U9Z4A2-F1
#
_entry.id   AF-A0A1U9Z4A2-F1
#
_cell.length_a   1.000
_cell.length_b   1.000
_cell.length_c   1.000
_cell.angle_alpha   90.00
_cell.angle_beta   90.00
_cell.angle_gamma   90.00
#
_symmetry.space_group_name_H-M   'P 1'
#
loop_
_entity.id
_entity.type
_entity.pdbx_description
1 polymer ?
#
loop_
_entity_poly.entity_id
_entity_poly.type
_entity_poly.pdbx_seq_one_letter_code
_entity_poly.pdbx_strand_id
1 'polypeptide(L)'
;MGLKRPDEFRQDAVRIALTRGLTRKQVADDLGVGMSTLNKWITAHRETDVVSTEDLGHAQENERLRRENRILKEERDILKKSHGVLREPKAVRFKFIEEHQSVFSIGRLCKVMEVIRTACGLSAVGQPAAGNDPIW
;
A
#
# COMPACT_ATOMS: atom_id res chain seq x y z
N MET A 1 -13.03 48.55 7.51
CA MET A 1 -12.08 47.46 7.83
C MET A 1 -12.74 46.14 7.49
N GLY A 2 -12.18 45.35 6.57
CA GLY A 2 -12.73 44.04 6.21
C GLY A 2 -12.37 43.00 7.27
N LEU A 3 -13.36 42.44 7.95
CA LEU A 3 -13.17 41.36 8.90
C LEU A 3 -12.55 40.15 8.17
N LYS A 4 -11.26 39.89 8.40
CA LYS A 4 -10.64 38.59 8.08
C LYS A 4 -11.32 37.55 8.96
N ARG A 5 -12.43 36.99 8.47
CA ARG A 5 -13.03 35.79 9.07
C ARG A 5 -12.00 34.66 9.00
N PRO A 6 -11.66 34.00 10.13
CA PRO A 6 -10.70 32.90 10.15
C PRO A 6 -11.08 31.83 9.13
N ASP A 7 -10.08 31.21 8.49
CA ASP A 7 -10.33 30.17 7.52
C ASP A 7 -11.03 28.95 8.15
N GLU A 8 -10.77 28.68 9.43
CA GLU A 8 -11.46 27.67 10.23
C GLU A 8 -12.98 27.90 10.28
N PHE A 9 -13.43 29.15 10.45
CA PHE A 9 -14.86 29.46 10.47
C PHE A 9 -15.53 29.15 9.12
N ARG A 10 -14.83 29.43 8.02
CA ARG A 10 -15.34 29.12 6.67
C ARG A 10 -15.43 27.61 6.46
N GLN A 11 -14.41 26.88 6.89
CA GLN A 11 -14.37 25.41 6.79
C GLN A 11 -15.49 24.77 7.63
N ASP A 12 -15.71 25.23 8.85
CA ASP A 12 -16.77 24.73 9.72
C ASP A 12 -18.17 25.07 9.17
N ALA A 13 -18.36 26.27 8.63
CA ALA A 13 -19.61 26.66 7.96
C ALA A 13 -19.94 25.74 6.77
N VAL A 14 -18.93 25.44 5.94
CA VAL A 14 -19.07 24.52 4.81
C VAL A 14 -19.33 23.08 5.29
N ARG A 15 -18.62 22.61 6.32
CA ARG A 15 -18.84 21.29 6.93
C ARG A 15 -20.27 21.13 7.45
N ILE A 16 -20.77 22.12 8.18
CA ILE A 16 -22.15 22.12 8.69
C ILE A 16 -23.15 22.05 7.53
N ALA A 17 -22.93 22.84 6.47
CA ALA A 17 -23.80 22.87 5.30
C ALA A 17 -23.81 21.58 4.47
N LEU A 18 -22.72 20.79 4.49
CA LEU A 18 -22.60 19.56 3.71
C LEU A 18 -22.96 18.29 4.50
N THR A 19 -22.70 18.27 5.81
CA THR A 19 -22.78 17.03 6.61
C THR A 19 -24.03 16.94 7.48
N ARG A 20 -24.59 18.06 7.95
CA ARG A 20 -25.65 18.03 8.99
C ARG A 20 -27.09 17.92 8.46
N GLY A 21 -27.27 17.74 7.15
CA GLY A 21 -28.61 17.62 6.53
C GLY A 21 -29.49 18.88 6.62
N LEU A 22 -28.91 20.01 7.05
CA LEU A 22 -29.59 21.30 7.12
C LEU A 22 -29.66 21.96 5.75
N THR A 23 -30.72 22.73 5.50
CA THR A 23 -30.77 23.54 4.29
C THR A 23 -29.73 24.66 4.37
N ARG A 24 -29.12 25.01 3.23
CA ARG A 24 -28.13 26.11 3.17
C ARG A 24 -28.67 27.42 3.74
N LYS A 25 -29.98 27.66 3.59
CA LYS A 25 -30.67 28.83 4.15
C LYS A 25 -30.64 28.83 5.68
N GLN A 26 -31.00 27.72 6.31
CA GLN A 26 -30.93 27.58 7.76
C GLN A 26 -29.50 27.77 8.26
N VAL A 27 -28.51 27.17 7.60
CA VAL A 27 -27.11 27.31 7.99
C VAL A 27 -26.61 28.75 7.85
N ALA A 28 -27.04 29.47 6.81
CA ALA A 28 -26.71 30.87 6.62
C ALA A 28 -27.31 31.76 7.71
N ASP A 29 -28.58 31.51 8.05
CA ASP A 29 -29.31 32.23 9.11
C ASP A 29 -28.71 31.94 10.50
N ASP A 30 -28.42 30.68 10.82
CA ASP A 30 -27.82 30.23 12.09
C ASP A 30 -26.41 30.79 12.32
N LEU A 31 -25.62 30.90 11.26
CA LEU A 31 -24.24 31.42 11.31
C LEU A 31 -24.16 32.94 11.10
N GLY A 32 -25.29 33.62 10.83
CA GLY A 32 -25.33 35.05 10.54
C GLY A 32 -24.54 35.43 9.27
N VAL A 33 -24.45 34.54 8.28
CA VAL A 33 -23.73 34.79 7.03
C VAL A 33 -24.70 34.91 5.85
N GLY A 34 -24.41 35.81 4.91
CA GLY A 34 -25.24 35.92 3.71
C GLY A 34 -25.21 34.64 2.87
N MET A 35 -26.39 34.22 2.37
CA MET A 35 -26.54 33.02 1.53
C MET A 35 -25.59 32.96 0.32
N SER A 36 -25.35 34.11 -0.31
CA SER A 36 -24.39 34.22 -1.43
C SER A 36 -22.94 33.96 -0.99
N THR A 37 -22.59 34.34 0.24
CA THR A 37 -21.28 34.08 0.83
C THR A 37 -21.10 32.61 1.13
N LEU A 38 -22.10 31.98 1.76
CA LEU A 38 -22.08 30.56 2.07
C LEU A 38 -21.98 29.72 0.78
N ASN A 39 -22.76 30.06 -0.25
CA ASN A 39 -22.69 29.39 -1.54
C ASN A 39 -21.30 29.54 -2.19
N LYS A 40 -20.66 30.72 -2.13
CA LYS A 40 -19.29 30.91 -2.63
C LYS A 40 -18.28 30.01 -1.92
N TRP A 41 -18.39 29.87 -0.60
CA TRP A 41 -17.50 28.99 0.17
C TRP A 41 -17.72 27.51 -0.17
N ILE A 42 -18.98 27.08 -0.34
CA ILE A 42 -19.29 25.71 -0.75
C ILE A 42 -18.74 25.42 -2.15
N THR A 43 -18.88 26.35 -3.10
CA THR A 43 -18.33 26.17 -4.46
C THR A 43 -16.81 26.11 -4.44
N ALA A 44 -16.13 27.03 -3.75
CA ALA A 44 -14.67 27.01 -3.63
C ALA A 44 -14.16 25.74 -2.93
N HIS A 45 -14.89 25.24 -1.93
CA HIS A 45 -14.57 23.98 -1.27
C HIS A 45 -14.72 22.79 -2.22
N ARG A 46 -15.79 22.76 -3.04
CA ARG A 46 -15.97 21.72 -4.05
C ARG A 46 -14.91 21.75 -5.13
N GLU A 47 -14.49 22.93 -5.59
CA GLU A 47 -13.38 23.08 -6.55
C GLU A 47 -12.06 22.55 -5.98
N THR A 48 -11.87 22.62 -4.67
CA THR A 48 -10.72 22.02 -3.96
C THR A 48 -10.88 20.51 -3.73
N ASP A 49 -12.12 20.03 -3.59
CA ASP A 49 -12.47 18.61 -3.37
C ASP A 49 -12.57 17.80 -4.68
N VAL A 50 -12.50 18.46 -5.84
CA VAL A 50 -12.24 17.77 -7.10
C VAL A 50 -10.81 17.24 -7.03
N VAL A 51 -10.67 15.93 -6.86
CA VAL A 51 -9.39 15.23 -6.95
C VAL A 51 -8.69 15.70 -8.22
N SER A 52 -7.58 16.42 -8.05
CA SER A 52 -6.85 16.96 -9.20
C SER A 52 -6.26 15.81 -10.02
N THR A 53 -6.01 16.06 -11.31
CA THR A 53 -5.32 15.07 -12.16
C THR A 53 -3.95 14.72 -11.56
N GLU A 54 -3.32 15.70 -10.93
CA GLU A 54 -2.08 15.57 -10.18
C GLU A 54 -2.25 14.62 -8.97
N ASP A 55 -3.34 14.73 -8.21
CA ASP A 55 -3.61 13.83 -7.06
C ASP A 55 -3.87 12.38 -7.51
N LEU A 56 -4.55 12.18 -8.63
CA LEU A 56 -4.70 10.85 -9.24
C LEU A 56 -3.35 10.28 -9.68
N GLY A 57 -2.51 11.11 -10.32
CA GLY A 57 -1.14 10.75 -10.69
C GLY A 57 -0.29 10.38 -9.47
N HIS A 58 -0.37 11.17 -8.40
CA HIS A 58 0.31 10.90 -7.14
C HIS A 58 -0.18 9.60 -6.50
N ALA A 59 -1.48 9.30 -6.54
CA ALA A 59 -2.03 8.06 -5.99
C ALA A 59 -1.52 6.82 -6.73
N GLN A 60 -1.50 6.86 -8.06
CA GLN A 60 -0.95 5.77 -8.89
C GLN A 60 0.54 5.55 -8.62
N GLU A 61 1.31 6.65 -8.54
CA GLU A 61 2.74 6.58 -8.22
C GLU A 61 2.98 6.05 -6.80
N ASN A 62 2.15 6.44 -5.83
CA ASN A 62 2.24 5.93 -4.47
C ASN A 62 2.00 4.41 -4.44
N GLU A 63 1.03 3.91 -5.21
CA GLU A 63 0.77 2.48 -5.31
C GLU A 63 1.97 1.73 -5.92
N ARG A 64 2.56 2.28 -7.00
CA ARG A 64 3.78 1.74 -7.61
C ARG A 64 4.93 1.67 -6.59
N LEU A 65 5.20 2.78 -5.90
CA LEU A 65 6.28 2.87 -4.91
C LEU A 65 6.05 1.95 -3.70
N ARG A 66 4.80 1.76 -3.26
CA ARG A 66 4.46 0.80 -2.20
C ARG A 66 4.73 -0.63 -2.63
N ARG A 67 4.40 -0.97 -3.89
CA ARG A 67 4.69 -2.29 -4.48
C ARG A 67 6.19 -2.54 -4.54
N GLU A 68 6.97 -1.58 -5.04
CA GLU A 68 8.43 -1.67 -5.10
C GLU A 68 9.05 -1.77 -3.71
N ASN A 69 8.61 -0.97 -2.75
CA ASN A 69 9.07 -1.05 -1.37
C ASN A 69 8.82 -2.44 -0.75
N ARG A 70 7.68 -3.06 -1.03
CA ARG A 70 7.39 -4.40 -0.55
C ARG A 70 8.38 -5.42 -1.13
N ILE A 71 8.65 -5.35 -2.43
CA ILE A 71 9.60 -6.23 -3.11
C ILE A 71 11.00 -6.04 -2.53
N LEU A 72 11.48 -4.79 -2.45
CA LEU A 72 12.81 -4.47 -1.93
C LEU A 72 12.98 -4.92 -0.48
N LYS A 73 11.95 -4.75 0.36
CA LYS A 73 11.98 -5.25 1.75
C LYS A 73 12.12 -6.76 1.79
N GLU A 74 11.36 -7.49 0.97
CA GLU A 74 11.42 -8.94 0.85
C GLU A 74 12.81 -9.40 0.42
N GLU A 75 13.38 -8.84 -0.65
CA GLU A 75 14.72 -9.17 -1.14
C GLU A 75 15.81 -8.87 -0.10
N ARG A 76 15.72 -7.72 0.57
CA ARG A 76 16.62 -7.33 1.66
C ARG A 76 16.54 -8.29 2.85
N ASP A 77 15.36 -8.80 3.17
CA ASP A 77 15.18 -9.78 4.26
C ASP A 77 15.68 -11.18 3.87
N ILE A 78 15.56 -11.57 2.59
CA ILE A 78 16.21 -12.77 2.06
C ILE A 78 17.73 -12.64 2.19
N LEU A 79 18.32 -11.55 1.71
CA LEU A 79 19.76 -11.30 1.75
C LEU A 79 20.34 -11.32 3.18
N LYS A 80 19.57 -10.79 4.15
CA LYS A 80 19.96 -10.86 5.56
C LYS A 80 20.03 -12.30 6.09
N LYS A 81 19.10 -13.16 5.65
CA LYS A 81 19.05 -14.56 6.08
C LYS A 81 20.01 -15.46 5.30
N SER A 82 20.32 -15.13 4.05
CA SER A 82 21.21 -15.91 3.19
C SER A 82 22.70 -15.56 3.36
N HIS A 83 23.08 -14.96 4.49
CA HIS A 83 24.45 -14.52 4.74
C HIS A 83 25.45 -15.67 4.50
N GLY A 84 26.37 -15.49 3.54
CA GLY A 84 27.35 -16.51 3.14
C GLY A 84 26.86 -17.52 2.10
N VAL A 85 25.55 -17.83 2.04
CA VAL A 85 24.99 -18.86 1.14
C VAL A 85 25.21 -18.56 -0.34
N LEU A 86 25.23 -17.28 -0.73
CA LEU A 86 25.51 -16.89 -2.12
C LEU A 86 26.92 -17.24 -2.58
N ARG A 87 27.86 -17.51 -1.68
CA ARG A 87 29.22 -17.94 -2.04
C ARG A 87 29.34 -19.46 -2.17
N GLU A 88 28.30 -20.18 -1.77
CA GLU A 88 28.26 -21.63 -1.75
C GLU A 88 27.79 -22.23 -3.09
N PRO A 89 28.07 -23.53 -3.33
CA PRO A 89 27.59 -24.25 -4.50
C PRO A 89 26.06 -24.22 -4.62
N LYS A 90 25.56 -24.43 -5.86
CA LYS A 90 24.12 -24.38 -6.16
C LYS A 90 23.26 -25.29 -5.26
N ALA A 91 23.77 -26.45 -4.84
CA ALA A 91 23.06 -27.35 -3.93
C ALA A 91 22.69 -26.68 -2.59
N VAL A 92 23.60 -25.89 -2.02
CA VAL A 92 23.35 -25.16 -0.76
C VAL A 92 22.34 -24.04 -0.98
N ARG A 93 22.42 -23.37 -2.14
CA ARG A 93 21.44 -22.34 -2.52
C ARG A 93 20.04 -22.92 -2.69
N PHE A 94 19.90 -24.11 -3.28
CA PHE A 94 18.61 -24.79 -3.42
C PHE A 94 18.03 -25.19 -2.05
N LYS A 95 18.85 -25.75 -1.17
CA LYS A 95 18.43 -26.07 0.20
C LYS A 95 17.90 -24.84 0.94
N PHE A 96 18.59 -23.70 0.82
CA PHE A 96 18.11 -22.44 1.40
C PHE A 96 16.73 -22.02 0.87
N ILE A 97 16.46 -22.23 -0.41
CA ILE A 97 15.16 -21.91 -1.04
C ILE A 97 14.06 -22.83 -0.48
N GLU A 98 14.32 -24.13 -0.37
CA GLU A 98 13.37 -25.10 0.19
C GLU A 98 12.99 -24.78 1.64
N GLU A 99 13.95 -24.35 2.45
CA GLU A 99 13.74 -23.96 3.86
C GLU A 99 12.91 -22.67 4.01
N HIS A 100 12.98 -21.77 3.03
CA HIS A 100 12.43 -20.41 3.16
C HIS A 100 11.24 -20.11 2.23
N GLN A 101 10.84 -21.05 1.38
CA GLN A 101 9.73 -20.89 0.42
C GLN A 101 8.35 -20.64 1.04
N SER A 102 8.17 -20.98 2.32
CA SER A 102 6.92 -20.73 3.06
C SER A 102 6.81 -19.28 3.53
N VAL A 103 7.95 -18.59 3.69
CA VAL A 103 8.03 -17.22 4.22
C VAL A 103 8.22 -16.21 3.11
N PHE A 104 9.05 -16.54 2.12
CA PHE A 104 9.30 -15.70 0.97
C PHE A 104 8.79 -16.37 -0.28
N SER A 105 8.43 -15.54 -1.24
CA SER A 105 7.96 -16.06 -2.50
C SER A 105 9.10 -16.67 -3.33
N ILE A 106 8.84 -17.85 -3.88
CA ILE A 106 9.80 -18.64 -4.66
C ILE A 106 10.44 -17.80 -5.78
N GLY A 107 9.64 -16.95 -6.46
CA GLY A 107 10.17 -16.08 -7.51
C GLY A 107 11.27 -15.13 -7.03
N ARG A 108 11.15 -14.61 -5.80
CA ARG A 108 12.13 -13.70 -5.19
C ARG A 108 13.32 -14.47 -4.63
N LEU A 109 13.08 -15.61 -3.99
CA LEU A 109 14.15 -16.53 -3.58
C LEU A 109 15.03 -16.93 -4.75
N CYS A 110 14.47 -17.40 -5.87
CA CYS A 110 15.24 -17.77 -7.05
C CYS A 110 16.02 -16.57 -7.63
N LYS A 111 15.41 -15.39 -7.64
CA LYS A 111 16.04 -14.15 -8.12
C LYS A 111 17.25 -13.76 -7.28
N VAL A 112 17.09 -13.73 -5.96
CA VAL A 112 18.15 -13.35 -5.01
C VAL A 112 19.26 -14.42 -4.97
N MET A 113 18.90 -15.70 -5.03
CA MET A 113 19.87 -16.80 -5.01
C MET A 113 20.56 -17.07 -6.36
N GLU A 114 20.21 -16.30 -7.39
CA GLU A 114 20.72 -16.42 -8.76
C GLU A 114 20.57 -17.83 -9.34
N VAL A 115 19.41 -18.46 -9.10
CA VAL A 115 19.07 -19.76 -9.67
C VAL A 115 17.87 -19.66 -10.60
N ILE A 116 17.85 -20.52 -11.62
CA ILE A 116 16.73 -20.57 -12.57
C ILE A 116 15.53 -21.20 -11.86
N ARG A 117 14.35 -20.58 -11.98
CA ARG A 117 13.12 -21.06 -11.31
C ARG A 117 12.77 -22.51 -11.64
N THR A 118 12.99 -22.94 -12.87
CA THR A 118 12.75 -24.33 -13.31
C THR A 118 13.71 -25.33 -12.68
N ALA A 119 14.90 -24.89 -12.23
CA ALA A 119 15.89 -25.73 -11.59
C ALA A 119 15.63 -25.92 -10.08
N CYS A 120 14.75 -25.13 -9.45
CA CYS A 120 14.43 -25.28 -8.03
C CYS A 120 13.64 -26.54 -7.70
N GLY A 121 13.12 -27.30 -8.67
CA GLY A 121 12.43 -28.58 -8.41
C GLY A 121 11.18 -28.49 -7.52
N LEU A 122 10.73 -27.29 -7.15
CA LEU A 122 9.53 -27.01 -6.36
C LEU A 122 8.27 -27.16 -7.22
N SER A 123 8.15 -28.33 -7.85
CA SER A 123 6.90 -28.87 -8.33
C SER A 123 6.22 -29.50 -7.13
N ALA A 124 5.02 -29.04 -6.82
CA ALA A 124 4.20 -29.55 -5.73
C ALA A 124 4.14 -31.09 -5.74
N VAL A 125 4.80 -31.75 -4.77
CA VAL A 125 4.52 -33.14 -4.40
C VAL A 125 4.52 -33.20 -2.88
N GLY A 126 3.33 -33.25 -2.31
CA GLY A 126 3.16 -33.74 -0.95
C GLY A 126 3.54 -35.23 -0.91
N GLN A 127 4.40 -35.59 0.01
CA GLN A 127 4.58 -36.97 0.47
C GLN A 127 4.72 -36.94 1.99
N PRO A 128 4.01 -37.85 2.65
CA PRO A 128 4.73 -38.77 3.50
C PRO A 128 4.32 -40.20 3.19
N ALA A 129 5.30 -41.03 2.85
CA ALA A 129 5.27 -42.46 3.10
C ALA A 129 6.71 -42.97 3.07
N ALA A 130 7.44 -42.69 4.15
CA ALA A 130 8.61 -43.48 4.50
C ALA A 130 8.12 -44.71 5.26
N GLY A 131 8.54 -45.89 4.83
CA GLY A 131 8.23 -47.13 5.51
C GLY A 131 8.47 -48.35 4.65
N ASN A 132 9.73 -48.61 4.32
CA ASN A 132 10.16 -49.99 4.07
C ASN A 132 11.48 -50.19 4.80
N ASP A 133 11.36 -50.73 6.02
CA ASP A 133 12.48 -51.17 6.83
C ASP A 133 13.08 -52.46 6.23
N PRO A 134 14.41 -52.66 6.27
CA PRO A 134 15.00 -53.94 5.94
C PRO A 134 14.78 -54.93 7.10
N ILE A 135 14.26 -56.11 6.77
CA ILE A 135 14.26 -57.29 7.64
C ILE A 135 15.68 -57.89 7.58
N TRP A 136 16.29 -58.07 8.75
CA TRP A 136 17.55 -58.77 9.09
C TRP A 136 18.46 -59.24 7.94
#